data_AF-X1P298-F1
#
_entry.id   AF-X1P298-F1
#
_cell.length_a   1.000
_cell.length_b   1.000
_cell.length_c   1.000
_cell.angle_alpha   90.00
_cell.angle_beta   90.00
_cell.angle_gamma   90.00
#
_symmetry.space_group_name_H-M   'P 1'
#
loop_
_entity.id
_entity.type
_entity.pdbx_description
1 polymer ?
#
loop_
_entity_poly.entity_id
_entity_poly.type
_entity_poly.pdbx_seq_one_letter_code
_entity_poly.pdbx_strand_id
1 'polypeptide(L)'
;MLDQLERVEKRYQELNRQIAMPEVASDLKRLQMLAQERASIESLVTKYRQYKAASKSLEETKDMLNDGLDEEMTALAKQEIESLESQLDHLLQGLKLALLPKDANDERD
;
A
#
# COMPACT_ATOMS: atom_id res chain seq x y z
N MET A 1 13.29 0.78 -1.43
CA MET A 1 12.15 0.19 -0.69
C MET A 1 10.85 0.42 -1.45
N LEU A 2 10.42 1.67 -1.70
CA LEU A 2 9.19 1.96 -2.44
C LEU A 2 9.16 1.31 -3.84
N ASP A 3 10.29 1.29 -4.56
CA ASP A 3 10.39 0.59 -5.86
C ASP A 3 10.14 -0.92 -5.78
N GLN A 4 10.41 -1.53 -4.62
CA GLN A 4 10.11 -2.94 -4.38
C GLN A 4 8.61 -3.13 -4.17
N LEU A 5 7.96 -2.26 -3.40
CA LEU A 5 6.52 -2.29 -3.17
C LEU A 5 5.73 -2.05 -4.46
N GLU A 6 6.18 -1.11 -5.30
CA GLU A 6 5.59 -0.84 -6.60
C GLU A 6 5.71 -2.06 -7.54
N ARG A 7 6.85 -2.77 -7.52
CA ARG A 7 6.99 -4.05 -8.26
C ARG A 7 6.04 -5.13 -7.75
N VAL A 8 5.87 -5.24 -6.43
CA VAL A 8 4.93 -6.19 -5.82
C VAL A 8 3.48 -5.84 -6.18
N GLU A 9 3.10 -4.56 -6.15
CA GLU A 9 1.78 -4.10 -6.59
C GLU A 9 1.52 -4.43 -8.06
N LYS A 10 2.49 -4.17 -8.95
CA LYS A 10 2.39 -4.55 -10.37
C LYS A 10 2.22 -6.05 -10.56
N ARG A 11 2.97 -6.87 -9.80
CA ARG A 11 2.80 -8.33 -9.83
C ARG A 11 1.40 -8.73 -9.37
N TYR A 12 0.88 -8.12 -8.31
CA TYR A 12 -0.48 -8.39 -7.83
C TYR A 12 -1.55 -8.04 -8.87
N GLN A 13 -1.41 -6.91 -9.57
CA GLN A 13 -2.31 -6.55 -10.67
C GLN A 13 -2.24 -7.55 -11.82
N GLU A 14 -1.03 -7.96 -12.19
CA GLU A 14 -0.82 -8.97 -13.23
C GLU A 14 -1.43 -10.33 -12.86
N LEU A 15 -1.25 -10.79 -11.62
CA LEU A 15 -1.88 -12.02 -11.12
C LEU A 15 -3.40 -11.96 -11.19
N ASN A 16 -4.01 -10.83 -10.80
CA ASN A 16 -5.45 -10.64 -10.94
C ASN A 16 -5.91 -10.70 -12.40
N ARG A 17 -5.15 -10.10 -13.32
CA ARG A 17 -5.44 -10.16 -14.75
C ARG A 17 -5.37 -11.60 -15.26
N GLN A 18 -4.33 -12.35 -14.91
CA GLN A 18 -4.16 -13.75 -15.32
C GLN A 18 -5.26 -14.64 -14.77
N ILE A 19 -5.62 -14.49 -13.49
CA ILE A 19 -6.71 -15.25 -12.86
C ILE A 19 -8.05 -15.01 -13.57
N ALA A 20 -8.28 -13.80 -14.09
CA ALA A 20 -9.49 -13.46 -14.82
C ALA A 20 -9.54 -14.02 -16.26
N MET A 21 -8.46 -14.62 -16.76
CA MET A 21 -8.42 -15.17 -18.13
C MET A 21 -9.16 -16.53 -18.18
N PRO A 22 -10.05 -16.76 -19.18
CA PRO A 22 -10.81 -18.02 -19.30
C PRO A 22 -9.94 -19.29 -19.34
N GLU A 23 -8.77 -19.22 -19.99
CA GLU A 23 -7.81 -20.31 -20.08
C GLU A 23 -7.15 -20.66 -18.73
N VAL A 24 -7.12 -19.71 -17.78
CA VAL A 24 -6.64 -19.95 -16.41
C VAL A 24 -7.78 -20.45 -15.54
N ALA A 25 -8.97 -19.85 -15.69
CA ALA A 25 -10.16 -20.24 -14.93
C ALA A 25 -10.60 -21.69 -15.21
N SER A 26 -10.30 -22.20 -16.41
CA SER A 26 -10.58 -23.59 -16.81
C SER A 26 -9.50 -24.60 -16.39
N ASP A 27 -8.33 -24.14 -15.92
CA ASP A 27 -7.26 -24.98 -15.38
C ASP A 27 -7.15 -24.79 -13.86
N LEU A 28 -7.78 -25.70 -13.11
CA LEU A 28 -7.83 -25.62 -11.64
C LEU A 28 -6.44 -25.58 -10.99
N LYS A 29 -5.45 -26.29 -11.56
CA LYS A 29 -4.09 -26.33 -11.00
C LYS A 29 -3.40 -24.98 -11.20
N ARG A 30 -3.51 -24.41 -12.41
CA ARG A 30 -2.96 -23.08 -12.72
C ARG A 30 -3.64 -21.98 -11.92
N LEU A 31 -4.96 -22.04 -11.78
CA LEU A 31 -5.73 -21.12 -10.96
C LEU A 31 -5.28 -21.16 -9.49
N GLN A 32 -5.13 -22.35 -8.90
CA GLN A 32 -4.68 -22.50 -7.51
C GLN A 32 -3.29 -21.90 -7.28
N MET A 33 -2.33 -22.17 -8.18
CA MET A 33 -0.97 -21.62 -8.05
C MET A 33 -0.98 -20.08 -8.08
N LEU A 34 -1.69 -19.49 -9.05
CA LEU A 34 -1.77 -18.02 -9.18
C LEU A 34 -2.53 -17.38 -8.02
N ALA A 35 -3.60 -18.03 -7.53
CA ALA A 35 -4.36 -17.55 -6.38
C ALA A 35 -3.54 -17.58 -5.09
N GLN A 36 -2.75 -18.63 -4.87
CA GLN A 36 -1.83 -18.71 -3.72
C GLN A 36 -0.75 -17.63 -3.78
N GLU A 37 -0.15 -17.42 -4.95
CA GLU A 37 0.84 -16.35 -5.14
C GLU A 37 0.21 -14.98 -4.87
N ARG A 38 -0.99 -14.72 -5.42
CA ARG A 38 -1.73 -13.46 -5.21
C ARG A 38 -2.00 -13.23 -3.72
N ALA A 39 -2.52 -14.24 -3.02
CA ALA A 39 -2.83 -14.17 -1.60
C ALA A 39 -1.56 -13.90 -0.75
N SER A 40 -0.41 -14.47 -1.17
CA SER A 40 0.85 -14.28 -0.44
C SER A 40 1.36 -12.83 -0.39
N ILE A 41 1.00 -12.02 -1.40
CA ILE A 41 1.43 -10.62 -1.51
C ILE A 41 0.30 -9.61 -1.21
N GLU A 42 -0.94 -10.08 -1.04
CA GLU A 42 -2.14 -9.24 -0.89
C GLU A 42 -2.06 -8.28 0.31
N SER A 43 -1.57 -8.77 1.46
CA SER A 43 -1.39 -7.96 2.67
C SER A 43 -0.40 -6.81 2.47
N LEU A 44 0.73 -7.10 1.80
CA LEU A 44 1.76 -6.10 1.52
C LEU A 44 1.24 -5.03 0.55
N VAL A 45 0.52 -5.44 -0.50
CA VAL A 45 -0.09 -4.52 -1.46
C VAL A 45 -1.17 -3.66 -0.81
N THR A 46 -1.99 -4.23 0.07
CA THR A 46 -3.05 -3.49 0.78
C THR A 46 -2.45 -2.37 1.63
N LYS A 47 -1.42 -2.68 2.43
CA LYS A 47 -0.70 -1.66 3.22
C LYS A 47 -0.05 -0.59 2.33
N TYR A 48 0.53 -1.00 1.20
CA TYR A 48 1.17 -0.06 0.29
C TYR A 48 0.17 0.89 -0.38
N ARG A 49 -1.02 0.41 -0.73
CA ARG A 49 -2.11 1.24 -1.24
C ARG A 49 -2.62 2.24 -0.21
N GLN A 50 -2.73 1.83 1.06
CA GLN A 50 -3.05 2.75 2.16
C GLN A 50 -1.99 3.85 2.27
N TYR A 51 -0.71 3.51 2.18
CA TYR A 51 0.38 4.47 2.17
C TYR A 51 0.28 5.46 0.98
N LYS A 52 0.03 4.96 -0.24
CA LYS A 52 -0.15 5.82 -1.42
C LYS A 52 -1.33 6.78 -1.26
N ALA A 53 -2.44 6.30 -0.71
CA ALA A 53 -3.63 7.13 -0.46
C ALA A 53 -3.33 8.24 0.56
N ALA A 54 -2.76 7.90 1.72
CA ALA A 54 -2.39 8.88 2.74
C ALA A 54 -1.36 9.90 2.20
N SER A 55 -0.39 9.44 1.39
CA SER A 55 0.61 10.31 0.77
C SER A 55 -0.01 11.30 -0.20
N LYS A 56 -1.00 10.86 -0.98
CA LYS A 56 -1.74 11.71 -1.91
C LYS A 56 -2.59 12.73 -1.15
N SER A 57 -3.31 12.30 -0.11
CA SER A 57 -4.08 13.20 0.75
C SER A 57 -3.20 14.25 1.43
N LEU A 58 -1.99 13.89 1.84
CA LEU A 58 -1.03 14.83 2.42
C LEU A 58 -0.59 15.88 1.41
N GLU A 59 -0.27 15.46 0.18
CA GLU A 59 0.09 16.35 -0.92
C GLU A 59 -1.05 17.30 -1.25
N GLU A 60 -2.26 16.78 -1.46
CA GLU A 60 -3.46 17.58 -1.74
C GLU A 60 -3.77 18.58 -0.61
N THR A 61 -3.62 18.18 0.66
CA THR A 61 -3.86 19.06 1.81
C THR A 61 -2.78 20.16 1.94
N LYS A 62 -1.53 19.84 1.60
CA LYS A 62 -0.44 20.83 1.53
C LYS A 62 -0.64 21.82 0.40
N ASP A 63 -1.16 21.36 -0.75
CA ASP A 63 -1.49 22.23 -1.88
C ASP A 63 -2.63 23.18 -1.53
N MET A 64 -3.66 22.73 -0.81
CA MET A 64 -4.75 23.59 -0.33
C MET A 64 -4.25 24.77 0.51
N LEU A 65 -3.20 24.61 1.32
CA LEU A 65 -2.60 25.71 2.09
C LEU A 65 -1.97 26.78 1.19
N ASN A 66 -1.50 26.39 0.00
CA ASN A 66 -0.90 27.33 -0.96
C ASN A 66 -1.95 28.16 -1.72
N ASP A 67 -3.19 27.69 -1.78
CA ASP A 67 -4.29 28.33 -2.51
C ASP A 67 -5.00 29.44 -1.71
N GLY A 68 -4.57 29.71 -0.46
CA GLY A 68 -5.05 30.83 0.35
C GLY A 68 -6.35 30.56 1.10
N LEU A 69 -6.26 29.72 2.12
CA LEU A 69 -7.35 29.44 3.06
C LEU A 69 -7.53 30.57 4.09
N ASP A 70 -8.74 30.68 4.66
CA ASP A 70 -8.94 31.50 5.86
C ASP A 70 -8.25 30.90 7.10
N GLU A 71 -8.25 31.62 8.22
CA GLU A 71 -7.52 31.25 9.43
C GLU A 71 -8.03 29.94 10.05
N GLU A 72 -9.35 29.71 10.03
CA GLU A 72 -9.97 28.50 10.57
C GLU A 72 -9.63 27.28 9.72
N MET A 73 -9.81 27.38 8.41
CA MET A 73 -9.46 26.33 7.45
C MET A 73 -7.95 26.04 7.45
N THR A 74 -7.11 27.06 7.61
CA THR A 74 -5.65 26.90 7.74
C THR A 74 -5.29 26.08 8.98
N ALA A 75 -5.94 26.33 10.12
CA ALA A 75 -5.70 25.58 11.35
C ALA A 75 -6.10 24.10 11.19
N LEU A 76 -7.26 23.84 10.58
CA LEU A 76 -7.73 22.48 10.29
C LEU A 76 -6.80 21.72 9.34
N ALA A 77 -6.37 22.37 8.24
CA ALA A 77 -5.46 21.76 7.28
C ALA A 77 -4.11 21.40 7.92
N LYS A 78 -3.58 22.23 8.82
CA LYS A 78 -2.35 21.92 9.57
C LYS A 78 -2.50 20.70 10.48
N GLN A 79 -3.63 20.59 11.19
CA GLN A 79 -3.91 19.42 12.04
C GLN A 79 -4.04 18.14 11.20
N GLU A 80 -4.69 18.22 10.04
CA GLU A 80 -4.81 17.09 9.12
C GLU A 80 -3.44 16.67 8.57
N ILE A 81 -2.57 17.63 8.22
CA ILE A 81 -1.19 17.36 7.81
C ILE A 81 -0.42 16.59 8.88
N GLU A 82 -0.48 17.03 10.15
CA GLU A 82 0.19 16.34 11.26
C GLU A 82 -0.32 14.90 11.44
N SER A 83 -1.64 14.71 11.33
CA SER A 83 -2.27 13.39 11.39
C SER A 83 -1.80 12.47 10.25
N LEU A 84 -1.80 12.97 9.01
CA LEU A 84 -1.40 12.24 7.82
C LEU A 84 0.10 11.89 7.84
N GLU A 85 0.95 12.79 8.33
CA GLU A 85 2.39 12.53 8.51
C GLU A 85 2.62 11.40 9.52
N SER A 86 1.95 11.42 10.67
CA SER A 86 1.99 10.34 11.66
C SER A 86 1.50 9.01 11.08
N GLN A 87 0.39 9.03 10.33
CA GLN A 87 -0.13 7.84 9.65
C GLN A 87 0.85 7.28 8.62
N LEU A 88 1.51 8.14 7.84
CA LEU A 88 2.51 7.73 6.86
C LEU A 88 3.71 7.07 7.52
N ASP A 89 4.19 7.60 8.64
CA ASP A 89 5.29 7.01 9.41
C ASP A 89 4.94 5.61 9.92
N HIS A 90 3.75 5.45 10.50
CA HIS A 90 3.25 4.14 10.94
C HIS A 90 3.13 3.13 9.78
N LEU A 91 2.54 3.55 8.65
CA LEU A 91 2.42 2.71 7.46
C LEU A 91 3.79 2.34 6.89
N LEU A 92 4.73 3.29 6.84
CA LEU A 92 6.08 3.09 6.34
C LEU A 92 6.86 2.08 7.20
N GLN A 93 6.74 2.17 8.53
CA GLN A 93 7.33 1.18 9.44
C GLN A 93 6.72 -0.21 9.22
N GLY A 94 5.38 -0.31 9.15
CA GLY A 94 4.69 -1.57 8.89
C GLY A 94 5.08 -2.20 7.55
N LEU A 95 5.32 -1.39 6.52
CA LEU A 95 5.82 -1.83 5.21
C LEU A 95 7.27 -2.31 5.27
N LYS A 96 8.15 -1.62 6.01
CA LYS A 96 9.54 -2.07 6.22
C LYS A 96 9.58 -3.44 6.89
N LEU A 97 8.79 -3.64 7.95
CA LEU A 97 8.71 -4.92 8.66
C LEU A 97 8.18 -6.04 7.75
N ALA A 98 7.18 -5.75 6.92
CA ALA A 98 6.60 -6.74 6.00
C ALA A 98 7.52 -7.12 4.83
N LEU A 99 8.57 -6.34 4.56
CA LEU A 99 9.59 -6.63 3.54
C LEU A 99 10.76 -7.47 4.07
N LEU A 100 10.85 -7.65 5.40
CA LEU A 100 11.88 -8.51 5.98
C LEU A 100 11.62 -9.98 5.61
N PRO A 101 12.67 -10.77 5.33
CA PRO A 101 12.52 -12.21 5.16
C PRO A 101 11.80 -12.80 6.37
N LYS A 102 10.90 -13.76 6.15
CA LYS A 102 10.19 -14.44 7.26
C LYS A 102 11.17 -15.04 8.28
N ASP A 103 12.33 -15.54 7.85
CA ASP A 103 13.38 -16.08 8.73
C ASP A 103 14.01 -15.05 9.68
N ALA A 104 13.88 -13.74 9.43
CA ALA A 104 14.42 -12.69 10.32
C ALA A 104 13.44 -12.25 11.41
N ASN A 105 12.16 -12.62 11.31
CA ASN A 105 11.12 -12.36 12.32
C ASN A 105 10.77 -13.64 13.13
N ASP A 106 11.45 -14.76 12.89
CA ASP A 106 11.29 -16.02 13.63
C ASP A 106 12.28 -16.12 14.81
N GLU A 107 12.69 -14.97 15.35
CA GLU A 107 13.23 -14.86 16.71
C GLU A 107 12.27 -14.01 17.54
N ARG A 108 11.26 -14.67 18.13
CA ARG A 108 10.99 -14.75 19.59
C ARG A 108 9.51 -14.93 19.88
N ASP A 109 9.27 -15.84 20.83
CA ASP A 109 8.03 -16.13 21.57
C ASP A 109 7.18 -14.89 21.95
#